data_AF-A0A2N7AWK3-F1
#
_entry.id   AF-A0A2N7AWK3-F1
#
_cell.length_a   1.000
_cell.length_b   1.000
_cell.length_c   1.000
_cell.angle_alpha   90.00
_cell.angle_beta   90.00
_cell.angle_gamma   90.00
#
_symmetry.space_group_name_H-M   'P 1'
#
loop_
_entity.id
_entity.type
_entity.pdbx_description
1 polymer ?
#
loop_
_entity_poly.entity_id
_entity_poly.type
_entity_poly.pdbx_seq_one_letter_code
_entity_poly.pdbx_strand_id
1 'polypeptide(L)'
;MEYSKQKLLLSILIKFEESFSHQINESAVNQEMEKFLKQSIRELSEKQFRGSLFDKKVDQIIDKVNDCRTNKKLVFNDYTGQLWQQILQIKQRTTSFETAYSLIDILSTKNTSLKL
;
A
#
# COMPACT_ATOMS: atom_id res chain seq x y z
N MET A 1 7.64 12.31 -7.84
CA MET A 1 7.22 12.49 -6.43
C MET A 1 8.44 12.85 -5.60
N GLU A 2 8.29 13.65 -4.54
CA GLU A 2 9.41 13.98 -3.63
C GLU A 2 9.83 12.77 -2.79
N TYR A 3 11.12 12.72 -2.41
CA TYR A 3 11.72 11.56 -1.76
C TYR A 3 11.10 11.19 -0.40
N SER A 4 10.72 12.18 0.41
CA SER A 4 10.02 11.97 1.69
C SER A 4 8.68 11.25 1.48
N LYS A 5 7.92 11.70 0.48
CA LYS A 5 6.64 11.11 0.09
C LYS A 5 6.82 9.71 -0.52
N GLN A 6 7.91 9.46 -1.25
CA GLN A 6 8.25 8.13 -1.75
C GLN A 6 8.57 7.14 -0.61
N LYS A 7 9.36 7.55 0.38
CA LYS A 7 9.65 6.74 1.57
C LYS A 7 8.39 6.35 2.32
N LEU A 8 7.53 7.33 2.54
CA LEU A 8 6.25 7.14 3.19
C LEU A 8 5.37 6.15 2.43
N LEU A 9 5.20 6.37 1.12
CA LEU A 9 4.37 5.52 0.28
C LEU A 9 4.90 4.08 0.25
N LEU A 10 6.22 3.90 0.19
CA LEU A 10 6.85 2.58 0.31
C LEU A 10 6.54 1.93 1.66
N SER A 11 6.61 2.68 2.77
CA SER A 11 6.28 2.15 4.09
C SER A 11 4.82 1.69 4.20
N ILE A 12 3.87 2.46 3.63
CA ILE A 12 2.46 2.06 3.60
C ILE A 12 2.26 0.86 2.66
N LEU A 13 2.94 0.79 1.52
CA LEU A 13 2.90 -0.36 0.61
C LEU A 13 3.40 -1.64 1.28
N ILE A 14 4.48 -1.59 2.03
CA ILE A 14 4.99 -2.74 2.82
C ILE A 14 3.92 -3.19 3.82
N LYS A 15 3.34 -2.26 4.59
CA LYS A 15 2.29 -2.59 5.56
C LYS A 15 1.02 -3.14 4.90
N PHE A 16 0.69 -2.64 3.71
CA PHE A 16 -0.42 -3.14 2.90
C PHE A 16 -0.17 -4.57 2.45
N GLU A 17 1.02 -4.88 1.95
CA GLU A 17 1.38 -6.25 1.57
C GLU A 17 1.36 -7.20 2.77
N GLU A 18 1.95 -6.81 3.90
CA GLU A 18 1.90 -7.59 5.13
C GLU A 18 0.45 -7.89 5.52
N SER A 19 -0.42 -6.87 5.57
CA SER A 19 -1.84 -7.04 5.88
C SER A 19 -2.58 -7.95 4.87
N PHE A 20 -2.33 -7.75 3.57
CA PHE A 20 -2.93 -8.53 2.50
C PHE A 20 -2.47 -9.99 2.50
N SER A 21 -1.24 -10.27 2.92
CA SER A 21 -0.70 -11.63 3.05
C SER A 21 -1.23 -12.37 4.29
N HIS A 22 -1.64 -11.66 5.35
CA HIS A 22 -2.17 -12.27 6.58
C HIS A 22 -3.69 -12.45 6.58
N GLN A 23 -4.43 -11.86 5.64
CA GLN A 23 -5.85 -12.15 5.50
C GLN A 23 -6.08 -13.56 4.93
N ILE A 24 -7.22 -14.16 5.30
CA ILE A 24 -7.62 -15.47 4.79
C ILE A 24 -7.82 -15.36 3.26
N ASN A 25 -6.90 -15.96 2.49
CA ASN A 25 -6.85 -15.88 1.03
C ASN A 25 -7.21 -17.24 0.40
N GLU A 26 -8.51 -17.55 0.34
CA GLU A 26 -9.01 -18.79 -0.28
C GLU A 26 -9.15 -18.68 -1.80
N SER A 27 -9.18 -17.47 -2.36
CA SER A 27 -9.36 -17.27 -3.80
C SER A 27 -8.03 -17.31 -4.56
N ALA A 28 -8.03 -17.93 -5.74
CA ALA A 28 -6.87 -17.96 -6.64
C ALA A 28 -6.39 -16.54 -7.02
N VAL A 29 -7.32 -15.59 -7.15
CA VAL A 29 -7.01 -14.19 -7.46
C VAL A 29 -6.29 -13.51 -6.30
N ASN A 30 -6.70 -13.76 -5.06
CA ASN A 30 -6.01 -13.24 -3.89
C ASN A 30 -4.59 -13.80 -3.78
N GLN A 31 -4.40 -15.10 -4.03
CA GLN A 31 -3.08 -15.73 -4.00
C GLN A 31 -2.15 -15.23 -5.12
N GLU A 32 -2.67 -15.03 -6.34
CA GLU A 32 -1.90 -14.43 -7.44
C GLU A 32 -1.50 -12.99 -7.10
N MET A 33 -2.44 -12.22 -6.54
CA MET A 33 -2.19 -10.84 -6.12
C MET A 33 -1.14 -10.78 -5.00
N GLU A 34 -1.18 -11.70 -4.04
CA GLU A 34 -0.20 -11.77 -2.95
C GLU A 34 1.21 -11.92 -3.50
N LYS A 35 1.41 -12.85 -4.44
CA LYS A 35 2.71 -13.07 -5.11
C LYS A 35 3.16 -11.83 -5.88
N PHE A 36 2.26 -11.20 -6.63
CA PHE A 36 2.54 -9.98 -7.38
C PHE A 36 2.96 -8.84 -6.45
N LEU A 37 2.24 -8.62 -5.34
CA LEU A 37 2.53 -7.56 -4.37
C LEU A 37 3.87 -7.79 -3.68
N LYS A 38 4.11 -9.01 -3.18
CA LYS A 38 5.40 -9.40 -2.58
C LYS A 38 6.57 -9.09 -3.51
N GLN A 39 6.47 -9.51 -4.77
CA GLN A 39 7.54 -9.29 -5.74
C GLN A 39 7.73 -7.80 -6.06
N SER A 40 6.64 -7.08 -6.34
CA SER A 40 6.70 -5.68 -6.77
C SER A 40 7.19 -4.74 -5.66
N ILE A 41 6.74 -4.97 -4.42
CA ILE A 41 7.12 -4.14 -3.28
C ILE A 41 8.54 -4.46 -2.82
N ARG A 42 8.95 -5.73 -2.86
CA ARG A 42 10.35 -6.12 -2.67
C ARG A 42 11.26 -5.45 -3.70
N GLU A 43 10.88 -5.47 -4.98
CA GLU A 43 11.64 -4.79 -6.04
C GLU A 43 11.77 -3.29 -5.76
N LEU A 44 10.69 -2.63 -5.35
CA LEU A 44 10.71 -1.21 -4.96
C LEU A 44 11.67 -0.91 -3.80
N SER A 45 11.68 -1.79 -2.79
CA SER A 45 12.52 -1.66 -1.61
C SER A 45 14.00 -1.88 -1.93
N GLU A 46 14.33 -2.96 -2.66
CA GLU A 46 15.71 -3.36 -2.94
C GLU A 46 16.38 -2.46 -3.99
N LYS A 47 15.66 -2.11 -5.07
CA LYS A 47 16.23 -1.31 -6.16
C LYS A 47 16.28 0.19 -5.86
N GLN A 48 15.70 0.61 -4.74
CA GLN A 48 15.67 2.01 -4.28
C GLN A 48 15.29 2.99 -5.40
N PHE A 49 14.26 2.67 -6.19
CA PHE A 49 13.80 3.54 -7.27
C PHE A 49 13.50 4.95 -6.74
N ARG A 50 13.84 5.98 -7.53
CA ARG A 50 13.63 7.38 -7.15
C ARG A 50 12.90 8.16 -8.24
N GLY A 51 12.29 9.27 -7.86
CA GLY A 51 11.64 10.18 -8.79
C GLY A 51 10.61 9.48 -9.68
N SER A 52 10.68 9.72 -10.99
CA SER A 52 9.70 9.20 -11.95
C SER A 52 9.69 7.66 -12.09
N LEU A 53 10.82 6.99 -11.83
CA LEU A 53 10.89 5.53 -11.89
C LEU A 53 10.09 4.87 -10.77
N PHE A 54 10.18 5.42 -9.56
CA PHE A 54 9.37 4.99 -8.43
C PHE A 54 7.89 5.20 -8.72
N ASP A 55 7.53 6.38 -9.23
CA ASP A 55 6.14 6.73 -9.53
C ASP A 55 5.53 5.76 -10.54
N LYS A 56 6.25 5.45 -11.64
CA LYS A 56 5.82 4.48 -12.65
C LYS A 56 5.58 3.09 -12.08
N LYS A 57 6.47 2.61 -11.20
CA LYS A 57 6.33 1.30 -10.56
C LYS A 57 5.13 1.27 -9.62
N VAL A 58 4.88 2.34 -8.87
CA VAL A 58 3.67 2.42 -8.05
C VAL A 58 2.40 2.48 -8.90
N ASP A 59 2.41 3.23 -10.01
CA ASP A 59 1.26 3.29 -10.92
C ASP A 59 0.91 1.89 -11.46
N GLN A 60 1.91 1.09 -11.84
CA GLN A 60 1.71 -0.31 -12.24
C GLN A 60 1.05 -1.17 -11.15
N ILE A 61 1.46 -0.98 -9.88
CA ILE A 61 0.84 -1.68 -8.75
C ILE A 61 -0.61 -1.24 -8.59
N ILE A 62 -0.87 0.06 -8.63
CA ILE A 62 -2.22 0.65 -8.50
C ILE A 62 -3.15 0.12 -9.59
N ASP A 63 -2.72 0.17 -10.84
CA ASP A 63 -3.53 -0.26 -11.97
C ASP A 63 -3.88 -1.75 -11.86
N LYS A 64 -2.90 -2.60 -11.54
CA LYS A 64 -3.10 -4.04 -11.41
C LYS A 64 -4.03 -4.39 -10.24
N VAL A 65 -3.86 -3.75 -9.09
CA VAL A 65 -4.73 -3.97 -7.93
C VAL A 65 -6.15 -3.52 -8.24
N ASN A 66 -6.33 -2.32 -8.80
CA ASN A 66 -7.65 -1.79 -9.12
C ASN A 66 -8.37 -2.62 -10.20
N ASP A 67 -7.65 -3.10 -11.21
CA ASP A 67 -8.18 -4.07 -12.18
C ASP A 67 -8.69 -5.34 -11.49
N CYS A 68 -7.87 -5.95 -10.65
CA CYS A 68 -8.27 -7.17 -9.94
C CYS A 68 -9.43 -6.93 -8.96
N ARG A 69 -9.52 -5.76 -8.33
CA ARG A 69 -10.67 -5.38 -7.50
C ARG A 69 -11.96 -5.25 -8.29
N THR A 70 -11.89 -4.57 -9.43
CA THR A 70 -13.08 -4.24 -10.23
C THR A 70 -13.55 -5.44 -11.04
N ASN A 71 -12.61 -6.18 -11.63
CA ASN A 71 -12.91 -7.17 -12.67
C ASN A 71 -12.72 -8.62 -12.22
N LYS A 72 -11.96 -8.86 -11.13
CA LYS A 72 -11.56 -10.22 -10.72
C LYS A 72 -11.94 -10.58 -9.29
N LYS A 73 -12.82 -9.79 -8.66
CA LYS A 73 -13.33 -10.03 -7.30
C LYS A 73 -12.23 -10.13 -6.24
N LEU A 74 -11.15 -9.36 -6.37
CA LEU A 74 -10.14 -9.25 -5.32
C LEU A 74 -10.78 -8.69 -4.04
N VAL A 75 -10.70 -9.45 -2.95
CA VAL A 75 -11.26 -9.07 -1.66
C VAL A 75 -10.17 -8.54 -0.73
N PHE A 76 -10.48 -7.44 -0.06
CA PHE A 76 -9.71 -6.90 1.06
C PHE A 76 -10.50 -7.07 2.35
N ASN A 77 -9.81 -7.39 3.44
CA ASN A 77 -10.37 -7.10 4.76
C ASN A 77 -10.40 -5.57 5.01
N ASP A 78 -11.10 -5.15 6.07
CA ASP A 78 -11.30 -3.73 6.37
C ASP A 78 -9.97 -2.97 6.49
N TYR A 79 -9.01 -3.54 7.21
CA TYR A 79 -7.72 -2.90 7.46
C TYR A 79 -6.89 -2.74 6.17
N THR A 80 -6.81 -3.79 5.36
CA THR A 80 -6.16 -3.78 4.04
C THR A 80 -6.83 -2.78 3.11
N GLY A 81 -8.17 -2.67 3.18
CA GLY A 81 -8.95 -1.67 2.47
C GLY A 81 -8.60 -0.24 2.87
N GLN A 82 -8.44 0.04 4.16
CA GLN A 82 -8.02 1.36 4.65
C GLN A 82 -6.61 1.73 4.17
N LEU A 83 -5.66 0.79 4.27
CA LEU A 83 -4.30 1.01 3.76
C LEU A 83 -4.30 1.31 2.25
N TRP A 84 -5.15 0.61 1.48
CA TRP A 84 -5.29 0.89 0.04
C TRP A 84 -5.79 2.29 -0.25
N GLN A 85 -6.81 2.77 0.47
CA GLN A 85 -7.31 4.13 0.30
C GLN A 85 -6.22 5.18 0.58
N GLN A 86 -5.39 4.93 1.59
CA GLN A 86 -4.28 5.82 1.93
C GLN A 86 -3.19 5.83 0.85
N ILE A 87 -2.87 4.68 0.26
CA ILE A 87 -1.98 4.60 -0.91
C ILE A 87 -2.50 5.49 -2.04
N LEU A 88 -3.79 5.41 -2.37
CA LEU A 88 -4.40 6.23 -3.41
C LEU A 88 -4.36 7.72 -3.05
N GLN A 89 -4.67 8.08 -1.80
CA GLN A 89 -4.62 9.48 -1.34
C GLN A 89 -3.21 10.06 -1.38
N ILE A 90 -2.21 9.31 -0.90
CA ILE A 90 -0.80 9.72 -0.99
C ILE A 90 -0.44 9.88 -2.46
N LYS A 91 -0.82 8.97 -3.36
CA LYS A 91 -0.48 9.09 -4.78
C LYS A 91 -1.07 10.37 -5.40
N GLN A 92 -2.34 10.66 -5.12
CA GLN A 92 -3.07 11.79 -5.72
C GLN A 92 -2.68 13.17 -5.13
N ARG A 93 -2.47 13.29 -3.82
CA ARG A 93 -2.25 14.59 -3.16
C ARG A 93 -0.82 15.09 -3.35
N THR A 94 -0.63 16.32 -3.81
CA THR A 94 0.61 17.08 -3.53
C THR A 94 0.74 17.20 -2.01
N THR A 95 1.88 16.83 -1.44
CA THR A 95 2.11 16.64 0.01
C THR A 95 1.65 17.88 0.81
N SER A 96 0.49 17.82 1.47
CA SER A 96 0.00 18.87 2.39
C SER A 96 0.22 18.46 3.85
N PHE A 97 0.32 19.43 4.76
CA PHE A 97 0.51 19.23 6.20
C PHE A 97 -0.53 18.31 6.86
N GLU A 98 -1.81 18.40 6.46
CA GLU A 98 -2.87 17.50 6.96
C GLU A 98 -2.60 16.03 6.65
N THR A 99 -1.97 15.77 5.50
CA THR A 99 -1.62 14.40 5.10
C THR A 99 -0.60 13.81 6.09
N ALA A 100 0.36 14.61 6.58
CA ALA A 100 1.35 14.16 7.56
C ALA A 100 0.72 13.70 8.90
N TYR A 101 -0.35 14.37 9.37
CA TYR A 101 -1.03 14.00 10.60
C TYR A 101 -1.82 12.69 10.47
N SER A 102 -2.58 12.51 9.37
CA SER A 102 -3.29 11.24 9.12
C SER A 102 -2.32 10.06 9.01
N LEU A 103 -1.11 10.28 8.51
CA LEU A 103 -0.09 9.25 8.40
C LEU A 103 0.57 8.91 9.74
N ILE A 104 0.80 9.92 10.59
CA ILE A 104 1.30 9.70 11.96
C ILE A 104 0.29 8.84 12.73
N ASP A 105 -1.00 9.11 12.61
CA ASP A 105 -2.06 8.37 13.33
C ASP A 105 -2.14 6.88 12.91
N ILE A 106 -1.86 6.57 11.64
CA ILE A 106 -1.83 5.20 11.10
C ILE A 106 -0.54 4.45 11.49
N LEU A 107 0.56 5.19 11.65
CA LEU A 107 1.83 4.63 12.10
C LEU A 107 1.87 4.47 13.63
N SER A 108 1.17 5.33 14.37
CA SER A 108 1.10 5.33 15.85
C SER A 108 0.08 4.35 16.42
N THR A 109 -0.92 3.92 15.64
CA THR A 109 -1.95 2.94 16.06
C THR A 109 -1.40 1.56 16.43
N LYS A 110 -0.10 1.30 16.29
CA LYS A 110 0.57 0.14 16.91
C LYS A 110 0.66 0.22 18.44
N ASN A 111 0.38 1.38 19.07
CA ASN A 111 0.45 1.55 20.53
C ASN A 111 -0.90 1.60 21.26
N THR A 112 -2.04 1.52 20.57
CA THR A 112 -3.36 1.65 21.20
C THR A 112 -4.09 0.32 21.46
N SER A 113 -3.42 -0.83 21.30
CA SER A 113 -3.96 -2.13 21.71
C SER A 113 -3.53 -2.59 23.12
N LEU A 114 -3.07 -1.66 23.97
CA LEU A 114 -2.81 -1.90 25.39
C LEU A 114 -3.36 -0.74 26.21
N LYS A 115 -4.68 -0.75 26.44
CA LYS A 115 -5.38 -0.33 27.67
C LYS A 115 -6.88 -0.18 27.37
N LEU A 116 -7.63 -1.20 27.74
CA LEU A 116 -8.66 -1.17 28.79
C LEU A 116 -9.21 -2.59 28.98
#